data_AF-A0A257NIJ5-F1
#
_entry.id   AF-A0A257NIJ5-F1
#
_cell.length_a   1.000
_cell.length_b   1.000
_cell.length_c   1.000
_cell.angle_alpha   90.00
_cell.angle_beta   90.00
_cell.angle_gamma   90.00
#
_symmetry.space_group_name_H-M   'P 1'
#
loop_
_entity.id
_entity.type
_entity.pdbx_description
1 polymer ?
#
loop_
_entity_poly.entity_id
_entity_poly.type
_entity_poly.pdbx_seq_one_letter_code
_entity_poly.pdbx_strand_id
1 'polypeptide(L)' 'IQILGGNGYTRDYPVERMHRDAKIFTIFEGTSEIQRLVISRAVTGLPIR' A
#
# COMPACT_ATOMS: atom_id res chain seq x y z
N ILE A 1 2.60 -9.43 10.74
CA ILE A 1 2.24 -8.98 12.10
C ILE A 1 1.35 -10.02 12.77
N GLN A 2 0.12 -10.25 12.28
CA GLN A 2 -0.86 -11.13 12.93
C GLN A 2 -0.36 -12.56 13.25
N ILE A 3 0.39 -13.19 12.33
CA ILE A 3 0.95 -14.55 12.53
C ILE A 3 1.92 -14.59 13.72
N LEU A 4 2.68 -13.51 13.95
CA LEU A 4 3.62 -13.39 15.07
C LEU A 4 2.92 -12.98 16.39
N GLY A 5 1.60 -12.76 16.37
CA GLY A 5 0.85 -12.28 17.53
C GLY A 5 1.45 -11.00 18.12
N GLY A 6 1.54 -10.93 19.45
CA GLY A 6 2.13 -9.80 20.17
C GLY A 6 3.58 -9.50 19.77
N ASN A 7 4.36 -10.54 19.45
CA ASN A 7 5.75 -10.37 19.01
C ASN A 7 5.85 -9.63 17.67
N GLY A 8 4.78 -9.66 16.86
CA GLY A 8 4.71 -8.92 15.60
C GLY A 8 4.67 -7.39 15.75
N TYR A 9 4.47 -6.87 16.97
CA TYR A 9 4.49 -5.43 17.29
C TYR A 9 5.72 -5.01 18.11
N THR A 10 6.55 -5.97 18.52
CA THR A 10 7.80 -5.71 19.24
C THR A 10 8.89 -5.27 18.27
N ARG A 11 9.93 -4.62 18.79
CA ARG A 11 11.10 -4.23 17.99
C ARG A 11 12.04 -5.40 17.67
N ASP A 12 11.77 -6.58 18.23
CA ASP A 12 12.57 -7.79 18.04
C ASP A 12 12.43 -8.33 16.61
N TYR A 13 11.28 -8.07 15.96
CA TYR A 13 11.03 -8.42 14.57
C TYR A 13 10.67 -7.17 13.76
N PRO A 14 11.30 -6.91 12.59
CA PRO A 14 11.08 -5.67 11.84
C PRO A 14 9.72 -5.58 11.13
N VAL A 15 8.85 -6.58 11.30
CA VAL A 15 7.61 -6.74 10.53
C VAL A 15 6.63 -5.57 10.69
N GLU A 16 6.59 -4.92 11.86
CA GLU A 16 5.71 -3.75 12.07
C GLU A 16 6.23 -2.51 11.32
N ARG A 17 7.55 -2.31 11.32
CA ARG A 17 8.20 -1.24 10.54
C ARG A 17 7.98 -1.45 9.05
N MET A 18 8.24 -2.66 8.54
CA MET A 18 8.04 -2.98 7.14
C MET A 18 6.59 -2.77 6.69
N HIS A 19 5.62 -3.14 7.52
CA HIS A 19 4.20 -2.92 7.22
C HIS A 19 3.86 -1.42 7.17
N ARG A 20 4.41 -0.62 8.09
CA ARG A 20 4.23 0.84 8.12
C ARG A 20 4.80 1.49 6.87
N ASP A 21 6.03 1.13 6.51
CA ASP A 21 6.72 1.68 5.33
C ASP A 21 5.95 1.33 4.05
N ALA A 22 5.48 0.08 3.92
CA ALA A 22 4.62 -0.32 2.81
C ALA A 22 3.31 0.48 2.75
N LYS A 23 2.71 0.81 3.91
CA LYS A 23 1.48 1.60 3.95
C LYS A 23 1.69 3.04 3.46
N ILE A 24 2.85 3.64 3.72
CA ILE A 24 3.16 5.00 3.26
C ILE A 24 3.12 5.09 1.73
N PHE A 25 3.66 4.08 1.03
CA PHE A 25 3.60 4.02 -0.45
C PHE A 25 2.19 3.89 -1.03
N THR A 26 1.17 3.63 -0.20
CA THR A 26 -0.23 3.63 -0.69
C THR A 26 -0.81 5.05 -0.81
N ILE A 27 -0.08 6.05 -0.33
CA ILE A 27 -0.46 7.47 -0.30
C ILE A 27 0.58 8.31 -1.04
N PHE A 28 1.86 8.05 -0.77
CA PHE A 28 2.98 8.74 -1.39
C PHE A 28 3.14 8.33 -2.86
N GLU A 29 3.56 9.26 -3.72
CA GLU A 29 3.70 9.09 -5.19
C GLU A 29 2.39 8.68 -5.91
N GLY A 30 1.25 9.04 -5.31
CA GLY A 30 -0.08 8.80 -5.87
C GLY A 30 -0.83 7.72 -5.10
N THR A 31 -2.05 8.05 -4.67
CA THR A 31 -2.85 7.13 -3.87
C THR A 31 -3.31 5.93 -4.70
N SER A 32 -3.73 4.87 -3.99
CA SER A 32 -4.25 3.65 -4.63
C SER A 32 -5.43 3.92 -5.57
N GLU A 33 -6.26 4.93 -5.28
CA GLU A 33 -7.38 5.37 -6.11
C GLU A 33 -6.88 6.00 -7.42
N ILE A 34 -5.92 6.92 -7.34
CA ILE A 34 -5.34 7.57 -8.52
C ILE A 34 -4.65 6.55 -9.42
N GLN A 35 -3.86 5.65 -8.84
CA GLN A 35 -3.21 4.59 -9.60
C GLN A 35 -4.22 3.70 -10.32
N ARG A 36 -5.36 3.39 -9.68
CA ARG A 36 -6.44 2.63 -10.32
C ARG A 36 -7.08 3.37 -11.49
N LEU A 37 -7.26 4.69 -11.38
CA LEU A 37 -7.76 5.52 -12.49
C LEU A 37 -6.77 5.55 -13.67
N VAL A 38 -5.48 5.70 -13.38
CA VAL A 38 -4.42 5.68 -14.40
C VAL A 38 -4.39 4.32 -15.13
N ILE A 39 -4.45 3.22 -14.38
CA ILE A 39 -4.52 1.86 -14.95
C ILE A 39 -5.80 1.68 -15.76
N SER A 40 -6.96 2.10 -15.23
CA SER A 40 -8.25 2.00 -15.93
C SER A 40 -8.22 2.73 -17.28
N ARG A 41 -7.68 3.96 -17.32
CA ARG A 41 -7.50 4.70 -18.57
C ARG A 41 -6.53 3.99 -19.53
N ALA A 42 -5.41 3.48 -19.01
CA ALA A 42 -4.41 2.78 -19.82
C ALA A 42 -4.96 1.49 -20.44
N VAL A 43 -5.84 0.77 -19.73
CA VAL A 43 -6.43 -0.49 -20.19
C VAL A 43 -7.62 -0.26 -21.12
N THR A 44 -8.51 0.68 -20.79
CA THR A 44 -9.76 0.89 -21.54
C THR A 44 -9.63 1.88 -22.70
N GLY A 45 -8.64 2.77 -22.66
CA GLY A 45 -8.52 3.89 -23.59
C GLY A 45 -9.62 4.96 -23.45
N LEU A 46 -10.55 4.79 -22.50
CA LEU A 46 -11.65 5.71 -22.29
C LEU A 46 -11.22 6.88 -21.40
N PRO A 47 -11.75 8.10 -21.65
CA PRO A 47 -11.47 9.24 -20.81
C PRO A 47 -12.08 9.04 -19.41
N ILE A 48 -11.33 9.45 -18.38
CA ILE A 48 -11.79 9.50 -16.99
C ILE A 48 -12.74 10.72 -16.90
N ARG A 49 -14.02 10.47 -16.59
CA ARG A 49 -15.03 11.53 -16.38
C ARG A 49 -15.15 11.90 -14.91
#